data_AF-W6FSY9-F1
#
_entry.id   AF-W6FSY9-F1
#
_cell.length_a   1.000
_cell.length_b   1.000
_cell.length_c   1.000
_cell.angle_alpha   90.00
_cell.angle_beta   90.00
_cell.angle_gamma   90.00
#
_symmetry.space_group_name_H-M   'P 1'
#
loop_
_entity.id
_entity.type
_entity.pdbx_description
1 polymer ?
#
loop_
_entity_poly.entity_id
_entity_poly.type
_entity_poly.pdbx_seq_one_letter_code
_entity_poly.pdbx_strand_id
1 'polypeptide(L)'
;HEPYLKSWAQELGTPILSIDYSLAPEAPFPRALEECFYAYCWAVKHCALLGSTGERICLAGDSAGGNLCFTMSLRAAAFGVRVPDGIMAAYPATMLQSTASPSRLLSL
;
A
#
# COMPACT_ATOMS: atom_id res chain seq x y z
N HIS A 1 -3.60 10.36 6.92
CA HIS A 1 -3.66 9.28 7.93
C HIS A 1 -2.81 9.53 9.20
N GLU A 2 -2.33 10.76 9.44
CA GLU A 2 -1.38 11.08 10.52
C GLU A 2 -1.78 10.64 11.96
N PRO A 3 -3.05 10.79 12.42
CA PRO A 3 -3.38 10.57 13.83
C PRO A 3 -3.08 9.15 14.33
N TYR A 4 -3.29 8.13 13.50
CA TYR A 4 -3.07 6.74 13.89
C TYR A 4 -1.69 6.20 13.46
N LEU A 5 -1.06 6.77 12.43
CA LEU A 5 0.29 6.35 12.05
C LEU A 5 1.32 6.75 13.11
N LYS A 6 1.11 7.88 13.79
CA LYS A 6 1.97 8.28 14.91
C LYS A 6 1.92 7.29 16.07
N SER A 7 0.72 6.83 16.47
CA SER A 7 0.60 5.84 17.54
C SER A 7 1.19 4.49 17.12
N TRP A 8 0.94 4.04 15.88
CA TRP A 8 1.51 2.81 15.35
C TRP A 8 3.04 2.83 15.33
N ALA A 9 3.66 3.92 14.89
CA ALA A 9 5.11 4.04 14.87
C ALA A 9 5.71 3.92 16.28
N GLN A 10 5.05 4.50 17.28
CA GLN A 10 5.46 4.42 18.69
C GLN A 10 5.25 3.02 19.27
N GLU A 11 4.08 2.43 19.06
CA GLU A 11 3.70 1.11 19.61
C GLU A 11 4.50 -0.04 18.98
N LEU A 12 4.74 0.02 17.67
CA LEU A 12 5.49 -1.00 16.93
C LEU A 12 7.02 -0.79 17.00
N GLY A 13 7.47 0.38 17.43
CA GLY A 13 8.90 0.74 17.44
C GLY A 13 9.53 0.68 16.04
N THR A 14 8.77 1.01 15.00
CA THR A 14 9.20 0.88 13.60
C THR A 14 8.91 2.17 12.83
N PRO A 15 9.81 2.61 11.92
CA PRO A 15 9.53 3.76 11.07
C PRO A 15 8.39 3.45 10.10
N ILE A 16 7.50 4.43 9.91
CA ILE A 16 6.38 4.36 8.96
C ILE A 16 6.61 5.39 7.86
N LEU A 17 6.66 4.92 6.62
CA LEU A 17 6.68 5.77 5.43
C LEU A 17 5.26 5.90 4.86
N SER A 18 4.60 7.02 5.15
CA SER A 18 3.31 7.38 4.55
C SER A 18 3.54 8.03 3.18
N ILE A 19 2.92 7.51 2.13
CA ILE A 19 3.10 8.00 0.76
C ILE A 19 1.90 8.86 0.38
N ASP A 20 2.15 10.14 0.12
CA ASP A 20 1.14 11.10 -0.36
C ASP A 20 1.08 11.05 -1.89
N TYR A 21 0.43 10.01 -2.41
CA TYR A 21 0.33 9.78 -3.86
C TYR A 21 -0.77 10.64 -4.50
N SER A 22 -0.62 10.91 -5.79
CA SER A 22 -1.54 11.72 -6.58
C SER A 22 -2.90 11.04 -6.72
N LEU A 23 -3.97 11.84 -6.63
CA LEU A 23 -5.35 11.36 -6.64
C LEU A 23 -6.04 11.55 -8.00
N ALA A 24 -7.00 10.69 -8.29
CA ALA A 24 -7.93 10.87 -9.39
C ALA A 24 -9.02 11.89 -9.01
N PRO A 25 -9.59 12.64 -9.98
CA PRO A 25 -9.39 12.51 -11.43
C PRO A 25 -8.14 13.23 -12.00
N GLU A 26 -7.48 14.08 -11.23
CA GLU A 26 -6.35 14.90 -11.70
C GLU A 26 -5.15 14.06 -12.16
N ALA A 27 -4.94 12.92 -11.49
CA ALA A 27 -3.94 11.93 -11.79
C ALA A 27 -4.57 10.52 -11.88
N PRO A 28 -5.13 10.15 -13.04
CA PRO A 28 -5.82 8.88 -13.19
C PRO A 28 -4.86 7.68 -13.11
N PHE A 29 -5.43 6.48 -13.03
CA PHE A 29 -4.69 5.24 -13.14
C PHE A 29 -3.76 5.24 -14.37
N PRO A 30 -2.49 4.79 -14.25
CA PRO A 30 -1.88 4.10 -13.11
C PRO A 30 -1.05 4.99 -12.15
N ARG A 31 -1.24 6.31 -12.14
CA ARG A 31 -0.30 7.24 -11.48
C ARG A 31 0.01 6.90 -10.01
N ALA A 32 -1.01 6.72 -9.18
CA ALA A 32 -0.84 6.39 -7.77
C ALA A 32 -0.01 5.10 -7.55
N LEU A 33 -0.24 4.08 -8.36
CA LEU A 33 0.53 2.82 -8.30
C LEU A 33 2.00 3.05 -8.64
N GLU A 34 2.29 3.88 -9.65
CA GLU A 34 3.66 4.17 -10.05
C GLU A 34 4.42 4.96 -8.98
N GLU A 35 3.77 5.96 -8.37
CA GLU A 35 4.36 6.76 -7.31
C GLU A 35 4.63 5.93 -6.06
N CYS A 36 3.67 5.09 -5.64
CA CYS A 36 3.88 4.21 -4.50
C CYS A 36 4.95 3.14 -4.77
N PHE A 37 4.98 2.57 -5.98
CA PHE A 37 6.03 1.62 -6.38
C PHE A 37 7.41 2.27 -6.42
N TYR A 38 7.51 3.49 -6.94
CA TYR A 38 8.75 4.27 -6.94
C TYR A 38 9.24 4.53 -5.51
N ALA A 39 8.36 5.02 -4.63
CA ALA A 39 8.66 5.27 -3.23
C ALA A 39 9.12 3.99 -2.51
N TYR A 40 8.48 2.85 -2.79
CA TYR A 40 8.89 1.55 -2.26
C TYR A 40 10.28 1.12 -2.74
N CYS A 41 10.56 1.24 -4.04
CA CYS A 41 11.89 0.94 -4.58
C CYS A 41 12.97 1.80 -3.96
N TRP A 42 12.68 3.09 -3.73
CA TRP A 42 13.57 4.01 -3.04
C TRP A 42 13.78 3.58 -1.58
N ALA A 43 12.71 3.27 -0.85
CA ALA A 43 12.77 2.85 0.55
C ALA A 43 13.57 1.56 0.75
N VAL A 44 13.41 0.58 -0.14
CA VAL A 44 14.20 -0.67 -0.13
C VAL A 44 15.70 -0.38 -0.31
N LYS A 45 16.07 0.56 -1.18
CA LYS A 45 17.47 0.94 -1.43
C LYS A 45 18.07 1.82 -0.33
N HIS A 46 17.22 2.54 0.41
CA HIS A 46 17.63 3.59 1.35
C HIS A 46 17.08 3.36 2.76
N CYS A 47 16.83 2.11 3.17
CA CYS A 47 16.21 1.77 4.45
C CYS A 47 16.95 2.35 5.66
N ALA A 48 18.29 2.45 5.59
CA ALA A 48 19.11 3.05 6.63
C ALA A 48 18.79 4.54 6.86
N LEU A 49 18.42 5.29 5.81
CA LEU A 49 17.99 6.69 5.94
C LEU A 49 16.64 6.84 6.66
N LEU A 50 15.85 5.76 6.66
CA LEU A 50 14.57 5.67 7.35
C LEU A 50 14.72 5.12 8.78
N GLY A 51 15.94 4.81 9.23
CA GLY A 51 16.17 4.17 10.54
C GLY A 51 15.75 2.70 10.58
N SER A 52 15.76 2.00 9.44
CA SER A 52 15.42 0.58 9.33
C SER A 52 16.55 -0.24 8.71
N THR A 53 16.64 -1.52 9.10
CA THR A 53 17.55 -2.49 8.46
C THR A 53 17.00 -3.01 7.14
N GLY A 54 15.72 -2.78 6.84
CA GLY A 54 15.04 -3.36 5.67
C GLY A 54 14.86 -4.88 5.74
N GLU A 55 15.17 -5.51 6.88
CA GLU A 55 15.06 -6.96 7.08
C GLU A 55 13.61 -7.44 7.04
N ARG A 56 12.68 -6.61 7.55
CA ARG A 56 11.24 -6.81 7.48
C ARG A 56 10.57 -5.54 6.97
N ILE A 57 9.73 -5.68 5.94
CA ILE A 57 8.99 -4.60 5.33
C ILE A 57 7.54 -5.05 5.16
N CYS A 58 6.61 -4.37 5.83
CA CYS A 58 5.18 -4.59 5.66
C CYS A 58 4.53 -3.42 4.92
N LEU A 59 3.58 -3.71 4.03
CA LEU A 59 2.70 -2.70 3.46
C LEU A 59 1.42 -2.61 4.27
N ALA A 60 0.90 -1.40 4.48
CA ALA A 60 -0.36 -1.17 5.15
C ALA A 60 -1.21 -0.18 4.35
N GLY A 61 -2.50 -0.47 4.18
CA GLY A 61 -3.42 0.41 3.48
C GLY A 61 -4.88 0.04 3.68
N ASP A 62 -5.75 1.03 3.51
CA ASP A 62 -7.21 0.91 3.63
C ASP A 62 -7.91 1.18 2.29
N SER A 63 -9.03 0.50 2.02
CA SER A 63 -9.84 0.72 0.81
C SER A 63 -9.00 0.68 -0.48
N ALA A 64 -8.87 1.80 -1.20
CA ALA A 64 -8.02 1.95 -2.38
C ALA A 64 -6.52 1.77 -2.06
N GLY A 65 -6.05 2.19 -0.89
CA GLY A 65 -4.67 1.95 -0.42
C GLY A 65 -4.38 0.46 -0.22
N GLY A 66 -5.38 -0.31 0.19
CA GLY A 66 -5.26 -1.78 0.24
C GLY A 66 -5.07 -2.40 -1.14
N ASN A 67 -5.75 -1.90 -2.18
CA ASN A 67 -5.50 -2.29 -3.57
C ASN A 67 -4.07 -1.98 -4.01
N LEU A 68 -3.57 -0.79 -3.67
CA LEU A 68 -2.19 -0.38 -3.96
C LEU A 68 -1.16 -1.31 -3.30
N CYS A 69 -1.39 -1.74 -2.05
CA CYS A 69 -0.50 -2.69 -1.38
C CYS A 69 -0.36 -4.02 -2.16
N PHE A 70 -1.47 -4.58 -2.64
CA PHE A 70 -1.43 -5.82 -3.43
C PHE A 70 -0.78 -5.61 -4.80
N THR A 71 -1.19 -4.58 -5.53
CA THR A 71 -0.70 -4.33 -6.89
C THR A 71 0.78 -3.94 -6.90
N MET A 72 1.26 -3.20 -5.91
CA MET A 72 2.70 -2.96 -5.70
C MET A 72 3.48 -4.24 -5.42
N SER A 73 2.94 -5.14 -4.60
CA SER A 73 3.61 -6.40 -4.27
C SER A 73 3.74 -7.30 -5.51
N LEU A 74 2.69 -7.36 -6.33
CA LEU A 74 2.73 -8.03 -7.63
C LEU A 74 3.75 -7.38 -8.57
N ARG A 75 3.80 -6.04 -8.61
CA ARG A 75 4.77 -5.29 -9.41
C ARG A 75 6.20 -5.54 -8.93
N ALA A 76 6.44 -5.57 -7.62
CA ALA A 76 7.75 -5.89 -7.05
C ALA A 76 8.23 -7.28 -7.48
N ALA A 77 7.37 -8.29 -7.38
CA ALA A 77 7.66 -9.63 -7.86
C ALA A 77 7.96 -9.65 -9.37
N ALA A 78 7.16 -8.94 -10.18
CA ALA A 78 7.34 -8.90 -11.64
C ALA A 78 8.65 -8.22 -12.08
N PHE A 79 9.12 -7.20 -11.34
CA PHE A 79 10.33 -6.45 -11.65
C PHE A 79 11.58 -6.91 -10.86
N GLY A 80 11.48 -8.00 -10.09
CA GLY A 80 12.60 -8.51 -9.29
C GLY A 80 13.03 -7.58 -8.16
N VAL A 81 12.13 -6.72 -7.68
CA VAL A 81 12.33 -5.91 -6.47
C VAL A 81 11.99 -6.77 -5.25
N ARG A 82 12.65 -6.54 -4.10
CA ARG A 82 12.28 -7.19 -2.83
C ARG A 82 10.76 -7.12 -2.63
N VAL A 83 10.12 -8.25 -2.36
CA VAL A 83 8.68 -8.33 -2.05
C VAL A 83 8.49 -8.02 -0.56
N PRO A 84 7.42 -7.32 -0.14
CA PRO A 84 7.14 -7.10 1.28
C PRO A 84 6.86 -8.42 2.01
N ASP A 85 7.26 -8.49 3.27
CA ASP A 85 7.11 -9.65 4.16
C ASP A 85 5.67 -9.81 4.67
N GLY A 86 4.86 -8.76 4.57
CA GLY A 86 3.46 -8.77 4.99
C GLY A 86 2.64 -7.65 4.37
N ILE A 87 1.34 -7.88 4.27
CA ILE A 87 0.36 -6.88 3.85
C ILE A 87 -0.75 -6.82 4.90
N MET A 88 -0.98 -5.63 5.45
CA MET A 88 -2.17 -5.30 6.22
C MET A 88 -3.10 -4.49 5.33
N ALA A 89 -4.22 -5.08 4.92
CA ALA A 89 -5.18 -4.43 4.04
C ALA A 89 -6.55 -4.33 4.71
N ALA A 90 -6.97 -3.14 5.10
CA ALA A 90 -8.29 -2.90 5.68
C ALA A 90 -9.32 -2.69 4.55
N TYR A 91 -10.36 -3.55 4.51
CA TYR A 91 -11.47 -3.49 3.54
C TYR A 91 -11.03 -3.12 2.09
N PRO A 92 -10.05 -3.84 1.51
CA PRO A 92 -9.41 -3.42 0.27
C PRO A 92 -10.32 -3.52 -0.95
N ALA A 93 -10.16 -2.60 -1.89
CA ALA A 93 -10.85 -2.63 -3.18
C ALA A 93 -10.15 -3.61 -4.14
N THR A 94 -10.31 -4.92 -3.95
CA THR A 94 -9.65 -5.95 -4.79
C THR A 94 -10.47 -6.39 -6.00
N MET A 95 -11.77 -6.11 -6.00
CA MET A 95 -12.68 -6.49 -7.06
C MET A 95 -13.55 -5.30 -7.43
N LEU A 96 -13.46 -4.87 -8.69
CA LEU A 96 -14.34 -3.89 -9.29
C LEU A 96 -15.20 -4.61 -10.33
N GLN A 97 -16.47 -4.81 -10.00
CA GLN A 97 -17.46 -5.34 -10.93
C GLN A 97 -18.54 -4.28 -11.12
N SER A 98 -18.97 -4.09 -12.36
CA SER A 98 -20.15 -3.27 -12.67
C SER A 98 -21.46 -3.99 -12.31
N THR A 99 -21.41 -5.31 -12.13
CA THR A 99 -22.53 -6.15 -11.72
C THR A 99 -22.57 -6.30 -10.20
N ALA A 100 -23.78 -6.25 -9.61
CA ALA A 100 -23.96 -6.49 -8.19
C ALA A 100 -23.49 -7.90 -7.80
N SER A 101 -22.70 -8.00 -6.73
CA SER A 101 -22.32 -9.30 -6.18
C SER A 101 -23.55 -10.02 -5.60
N PRO A 102 -23.55 -11.36 -5.50
CA PRO A 102 -24.64 -12.10 -4.86
C PRO A 102 -24.96 -11.58 -3.46
N SER A 103 -23.94 -11.20 -2.68
CA SER A 103 -24.13 -10.60 -1.35
C SER A 103 -24.81 -9.23 -1.41
N ARG A 104 -24.53 -8.41 -2.44
CA ARG A 104 -25.20 -7.11 -2.66
C ARG A 104 -26.66 -7.29 -3.07
N LEU A 105 -26.95 -8.30 -3.89
CA LEU A 105 -28.31 -8.63 -4.33
C LEU A 105 -29.18 -9.18 -3.19
N LEU A 106 -28.59 -9.95 -2.26
CA LEU A 106 -29.29 -10.55 -1.12
C LEU A 106 -29.46 -9.59 0.08
N SER A 107 -28.81 -8.42 0.05
CA SER A 107 -28.90 -7.38 1.10
C SER A 107 -29.85 -6.22 0.78
N LEU A 108 -30.47 -6.23 -0.41
CA LEU A 108 -31.53 -5.31 -0.83
C LEU A 108 -32.90 -5.96 -0.59
#